data_AF-A0A959ZDP3-F1
#
_entry.id   AF-A0A959ZDP3-F1
#
_cell.length_a   1.000
_cell.length_b   1.000
_cell.length_c   1.000
_cell.angle_alpha   90.00
_cell.angle_beta   90.00
_cell.angle_gamma   90.00
#
_symmetry.space_group_name_H-M   'P 1'
#
loop_
_entity.id
_entity.type
_entity.pdbx_description
1 polymer ?
#
loop_
_entity_poly.entity_id
_entity_poly.type
_entity_poly.pdbx_seq_one_letter_code
_entity_poly.pdbx_strand_id
1 'polypeptide(L)'
;LAHELGHGLHQTLAARQGIFHQDTPLTVAETASVFAEELVFGRLLEAEKDPASRLGLLSESVEGQIATIFRQIAMNQFEDRVHNARRGEGELSVDHFGELWAETQKELLGDSVEVTDGYRSWWSYVPHFIGSPGYVYAYAYGQLLALSVYRLYEEQGEAIVPGYLEMLSAGGSRSPEQLGALVGVDLSDPSFWDNGLDLVQGQIEAAQAAADQVLRARTGDE
;
A
#
# COMPACT_ATOMS: atom_id res chain seq x y z
N LEU A 1 17.18 2.78 -0.66
CA LEU A 1 17.81 3.96 -0.01
C LEU A 1 16.77 5.02 0.35
N ALA A 2 15.92 5.45 -0.60
CA ALA A 2 14.83 6.40 -0.31
C ALA A 2 13.96 5.93 0.87
N HIS A 3 13.54 4.66 0.85
CA HIS A 3 12.85 3.97 1.93
C HIS A 3 13.47 4.20 3.32
N GLU A 4 14.71 3.74 3.49
CA GLU A 4 15.44 3.82 4.77
C GLU A 4 15.74 5.26 5.19
N LEU A 5 15.94 6.18 4.24
CA LEU A 5 16.08 7.59 4.55
C LEU A 5 14.77 8.19 5.07
N GLY A 6 13.63 7.76 4.53
CA GLY A 6 12.30 8.12 5.03
C GLY A 6 12.11 7.64 6.47
N HIS A 7 12.44 6.38 6.77
CA HIS A 7 12.45 5.89 8.16
C HIS A 7 13.41 6.66 9.06
N GLY A 8 14.63 6.93 8.59
CA GLY A 8 15.63 7.71 9.32
C GLY A 8 15.14 9.12 9.66
N LEU A 9 14.47 9.79 8.71
CA LEU A 9 13.82 11.08 8.94
C LEU A 9 12.71 10.96 9.99
N HIS A 10 11.81 9.99 9.83
CA HIS A 10 10.68 9.79 10.74
C HIS A 10 11.15 9.56 12.18
N GLN A 11 12.08 8.63 12.38
CA GLN A 11 12.63 8.31 13.71
C GLN A 11 13.39 9.50 14.31
N THR A 12 14.14 10.25 13.50
CA THR A 12 14.87 11.44 13.99
C THR A 12 13.92 12.52 14.50
N LEU A 13 12.79 12.72 13.81
CA LEU A 13 11.77 13.70 14.22
C LEU A 13 11.01 13.21 15.47
N ALA A 14 10.57 11.94 15.47
CA ALA A 14 9.78 11.35 16.54
C ALA A 14 10.57 11.14 17.85
N ALA A 15 11.91 11.05 17.79
CA ALA A 15 12.77 10.86 18.98
C ALA A 15 12.53 11.88 20.11
N ARG A 16 12.01 13.08 19.78
CA ARG A 16 11.68 14.12 20.77
C ARG A 16 10.49 13.77 21.66
N GLN A 17 9.63 12.83 21.26
CA GLN A 17 8.48 12.38 22.06
C GLN A 17 8.89 11.52 23.27
N GLY A 18 10.13 11.03 23.28
CA GLY A 18 10.65 10.16 24.34
C GLY A 18 10.25 8.70 24.16
N ILE A 19 10.81 7.83 25.01
CA ILE A 19 10.81 6.37 24.81
C ILE A 19 9.44 5.71 24.68
N PHE A 20 8.39 6.31 25.26
CA PHE A 20 7.03 5.74 25.23
C PHE A 20 6.22 6.15 24.00
N HIS A 21 6.68 7.16 23.24
CA HIS A 21 5.90 7.77 22.16
C HIS A 21 6.71 7.99 20.87
N GLN A 22 8.02 7.75 20.88
CA GLN A 22 8.86 7.87 19.68
C GLN A 22 8.58 6.76 18.67
N ASP A 23 8.17 5.58 19.13
CA ASP A 23 7.90 4.44 18.25
C ASP A 23 6.59 4.66 17.49
N THR A 24 6.60 4.32 16.21
CA THR A 24 5.46 4.53 15.32
C THR A 24 4.64 3.24 15.19
N PRO A 25 3.31 3.30 15.31
CA PRO A 25 2.48 2.14 14.99
C PRO A 25 2.59 1.82 13.49
N LEU A 26 2.41 0.55 13.11
CA LEU A 26 2.58 0.11 11.72
C LEU A 26 1.76 0.95 10.73
N THR A 27 0.57 1.35 11.14
CA THR A 27 -0.36 2.17 10.35
C THR A 27 0.22 3.50 9.88
N VAL A 28 1.29 3.99 10.50
CA VAL A 28 1.99 5.22 10.09
C VAL A 28 3.51 5.04 9.94
N ALA A 29 4.04 3.85 10.24
CA ALA A 29 5.47 3.58 10.18
C ALA A 29 6.03 3.76 8.77
N GLU A 30 5.26 3.34 7.76
CA GLU A 30 5.62 3.43 6.35
C GLU A 30 5.36 4.80 5.71
N THR A 31 4.73 5.73 6.42
CA THR A 31 4.31 6.99 5.81
C THR A 31 5.48 7.78 5.24
N ALA A 32 6.62 7.82 5.94
CA ALA A 32 7.79 8.56 5.49
C ALA A 32 8.64 7.81 4.46
N SER A 33 8.75 6.49 4.58
CA SER A 33 9.52 5.64 3.65
C SER A 33 8.86 5.63 2.27
N VAL A 34 7.56 5.35 2.20
CA VAL A 34 6.78 5.32 0.95
C VAL A 34 6.74 6.71 0.30
N PHE A 35 6.51 7.78 1.08
CA PHE A 35 6.54 9.15 0.53
C PHE A 35 7.91 9.47 -0.09
N ALA A 36 9.01 9.07 0.56
CA ALA A 36 10.36 9.28 0.03
C ALA A 36 10.61 8.44 -1.24
N GLU A 37 10.07 7.23 -1.32
CA GLU A 37 10.10 6.41 -2.53
C GLU A 37 9.36 7.08 -3.68
N GLU A 38 8.14 7.56 -3.49
CA GLU A 38 7.35 8.24 -4.52
C GLU A 38 8.04 9.52 -5.02
N LEU A 39 8.66 10.29 -4.11
CA LEU A 39 9.48 11.45 -4.51
C LEU A 39 10.63 11.06 -5.45
N VAL A 40 11.36 9.98 -5.13
CA VAL A 40 12.49 9.53 -5.95
C VAL A 40 12.01 8.88 -7.24
N PHE A 41 10.96 8.07 -7.16
CA PHE A 41 10.32 7.41 -8.29
C PHE A 41 9.84 8.43 -9.33
N GLY A 42 9.09 9.46 -8.91
CA GLY A 42 8.63 10.52 -9.81
C GLY A 42 9.80 11.20 -10.54
N ARG A 43 10.90 11.50 -9.84
CA ARG A 43 12.10 12.10 -10.45
C ARG A 43 12.79 11.17 -11.44
N LEU A 44 12.91 9.89 -11.13
CA LEU A 44 13.50 8.89 -12.03
C LEU A 44 12.63 8.73 -13.29
N LEU A 45 11.32 8.64 -13.10
CA LEU A 45 10.37 8.51 -14.19
C LEU A 45 10.34 9.75 -15.08
N GLU A 46 10.45 10.96 -14.54
CA GLU A 46 10.55 12.19 -15.35
C GLU A 46 11.84 12.23 -16.19
N ALA A 47 12.95 11.78 -15.62
CA ALA A 47 14.26 11.80 -16.27
C ALA A 47 14.38 10.73 -17.37
N GLU A 48 13.78 9.56 -17.18
CA GLU A 48 13.89 8.44 -18.11
C GLU A 48 13.08 8.66 -19.40
N LYS A 49 13.72 8.45 -20.55
CA LYS A 49 13.15 8.68 -21.89
C LYS A 49 12.98 7.40 -22.69
N ASP A 50 13.70 6.33 -22.35
CA ASP A 50 13.54 5.05 -23.02
C ASP A 50 12.24 4.36 -22.58
N PRO A 51 11.30 4.06 -23.50
CA PRO A 51 10.01 3.47 -23.15
C PRO A 51 10.12 2.13 -22.43
N ALA A 52 11.14 1.31 -22.73
CA ALA A 52 11.31 0.02 -22.07
C ALA A 52 11.78 0.17 -20.61
N SER A 53 12.73 1.06 -20.35
CA SER A 53 13.14 1.41 -18.98
C SER A 53 11.99 2.04 -18.18
N ARG A 54 11.21 2.95 -18.79
CA ARG A 54 10.02 3.54 -18.16
C ARG A 54 9.00 2.47 -17.76
N LEU A 55 8.70 1.54 -18.68
CA LEU A 55 7.82 0.42 -18.41
C LEU A 55 8.34 -0.42 -17.24
N GLY A 56 9.63 -0.72 -17.20
CA GLY A 56 10.23 -1.47 -16.10
C GLY A 56 10.01 -0.82 -14.73
N LEU A 57 10.27 0.48 -14.63
CA LEU A 57 10.05 1.26 -13.40
C LEU A 57 8.58 1.24 -12.97
N LEU A 58 7.66 1.50 -13.90
CA LEU A 58 6.23 1.54 -13.63
C LEU A 58 5.69 0.16 -13.23
N SER A 59 6.10 -0.90 -13.91
CA SER A 59 5.70 -2.28 -13.58
C SER A 59 6.15 -2.68 -12.18
N GLU A 60 7.39 -2.37 -11.80
CA GLU A 60 7.90 -2.66 -10.45
C GLU A 60 7.09 -1.93 -9.37
N SER A 61 6.79 -0.65 -9.60
CA SER A 61 5.95 0.14 -8.68
C SER A 61 4.53 -0.42 -8.53
N VAL A 62 3.87 -0.72 -9.66
CA VAL A 62 2.51 -1.27 -9.69
C VAL A 62 2.46 -2.65 -9.04
N GLU A 63 3.43 -3.53 -9.31
CA GLU A 63 3.52 -4.84 -8.65
C GLU A 63 3.66 -4.71 -7.13
N GLY A 64 4.49 -3.77 -6.66
CA GLY A 64 4.63 -3.44 -5.24
C GLY A 64 3.31 -2.99 -4.62
N GLN A 65 2.57 -2.10 -5.28
CA GLN A 65 1.28 -1.60 -4.79
C GLN A 65 0.21 -2.70 -4.75
N ILE A 66 0.18 -3.61 -5.74
CA ILE A 66 -0.68 -4.81 -5.72
C ILE A 66 -0.36 -5.68 -4.50
N ALA A 67 0.91 -5.91 -4.23
CA ALA A 67 1.37 -6.75 -3.12
C ALA A 67 1.08 -6.15 -1.73
N THR A 68 1.14 -4.82 -1.58
CA THR A 68 1.02 -4.14 -0.28
C THR A 68 -0.40 -3.64 0.00
N ILE A 69 -1.19 -3.31 -1.02
CA ILE A 69 -2.57 -2.84 -0.84
C ILE A 69 -3.53 -4.00 -1.08
N PHE A 70 -3.70 -4.40 -2.33
CA PHE A 70 -4.79 -5.28 -2.75
C PHE A 70 -4.66 -6.69 -2.17
N ARG A 71 -3.45 -7.26 -2.20
CA ARG A 71 -3.18 -8.57 -1.60
C ARG A 71 -3.42 -8.58 -0.09
N GLN A 72 -3.02 -7.52 0.61
CA GLN A 72 -3.21 -7.42 2.07
C GLN A 72 -4.69 -7.25 2.42
N ILE A 73 -5.46 -6.52 1.62
CA ILE A 73 -6.92 -6.45 1.78
C ILE A 73 -7.58 -7.82 1.57
N ALA A 74 -7.19 -8.59 0.55
CA ALA A 74 -7.72 -9.94 0.33
C ALA A 74 -7.38 -10.89 1.49
N MET A 75 -6.18 -10.76 2.06
CA MET A 75 -5.77 -11.49 3.27
C MET A 75 -6.58 -11.06 4.51
N ASN A 76 -6.84 -9.77 4.68
CA ASN A 76 -7.68 -9.26 5.77
C ASN A 76 -9.13 -9.77 5.65
N GLN A 77 -9.69 -9.77 4.44
CA GLN A 77 -11.04 -10.32 4.18
C GLN A 77 -11.09 -11.82 4.45
N PHE A 78 -10.03 -12.56 4.13
CA PHE A 78 -9.95 -13.98 4.44
C PHE A 78 -9.99 -14.21 5.96
N GLU A 79 -9.19 -13.46 6.71
CA GLU A 79 -9.16 -13.53 8.17
C GLU A 79 -10.53 -13.18 8.78
N ASP A 80 -11.18 -12.12 8.30
CA ASP A 80 -12.53 -11.76 8.73
C ASP A 80 -13.55 -12.89 8.46
N ARG A 81 -13.56 -13.46 7.25
CA ARG A 81 -14.44 -14.59 6.90
C ARG A 81 -14.21 -15.79 7.79
N VAL A 82 -12.95 -16.18 8.00
CA VAL A 82 -12.57 -17.30 8.88
C VAL A 82 -13.08 -17.06 10.29
N HIS A 83 -12.86 -15.87 10.86
CA HIS A 83 -13.30 -15.55 12.21
C HIS A 83 -14.83 -15.52 12.34
N ASN A 84 -15.53 -14.99 11.34
CA ASN A 84 -17.00 -14.98 11.31
C ASN A 84 -17.59 -16.39 11.16
N ALA A 85 -17.08 -17.20 10.22
CA ALA A 85 -17.48 -18.59 10.05
C ALA A 85 -17.24 -19.39 11.33
N ARG A 86 -16.06 -19.24 11.96
CA ARG A 86 -15.75 -19.92 13.23
C ARG A 86 -16.71 -19.57 14.36
N ARG A 87 -17.16 -18.31 14.41
CA ARG A 87 -18.15 -17.81 15.39
C ARG A 87 -19.55 -18.35 15.13
N GLY A 88 -19.98 -18.40 13.87
CA GLY A 88 -21.33 -18.81 13.50
C GLY A 88 -21.53 -20.32 13.42
N GLU A 89 -20.52 -21.04 12.94
CA GLU A 89 -20.66 -22.45 12.50
C GLU A 89 -19.94 -23.44 13.42
N GLY A 90 -19.00 -22.96 14.25
CA GLY A 90 -18.16 -23.83 15.08
C GLY A 90 -16.84 -24.17 14.41
N GLU A 91 -16.23 -25.30 14.78
CA GLU A 91 -14.91 -25.70 14.28
C GLU A 91 -14.89 -25.83 12.75
N LEU A 92 -13.87 -25.24 12.10
CA LEU A 92 -13.74 -25.22 10.65
C LEU A 92 -12.73 -26.28 10.19
N SER A 93 -13.07 -27.02 9.13
CA SER A 93 -12.16 -27.98 8.50
C SER A 93 -11.10 -27.27 7.64
N VAL A 94 -9.98 -27.94 7.37
CA VAL A 94 -8.93 -27.45 6.45
C VAL A 94 -9.50 -27.13 5.06
N ASP A 95 -10.44 -27.96 4.59
CA ASP A 95 -11.10 -27.73 3.29
C ASP A 95 -11.88 -26.42 3.28
N HIS A 96 -12.59 -26.12 4.37
CA HIS A 96 -13.36 -24.89 4.51
C HIS A 96 -12.46 -23.64 4.59
N PHE A 97 -11.32 -23.71 5.29
CA PHE A 97 -10.31 -22.65 5.19
C PHE A 97 -9.83 -22.46 3.75
N GLY A 98 -9.62 -23.54 3.01
CA GLY A 98 -9.20 -23.47 1.62
C GLY A 98 -10.27 -22.90 0.67
N GLU A 99 -11.55 -23.10 0.98
CA GLU A 99 -12.68 -22.47 0.26
C GLU A 99 -12.68 -20.96 0.46
N LEU A 100 -12.69 -20.52 1.72
CA LEU A 100 -12.68 -19.10 2.08
C LEU A 100 -11.45 -18.38 1.51
N TRP A 101 -10.29 -19.03 1.52
CA TRP A 101 -9.09 -18.49 0.88
C TRP A 101 -9.31 -18.33 -0.63
N ALA A 102 -9.70 -19.40 -1.32
CA ALA A 102 -9.89 -19.34 -2.78
C ALA A 102 -10.90 -18.28 -3.21
N GLU A 103 -11.96 -18.06 -2.43
CA GLU A 103 -12.94 -17.00 -2.69
C GLU A 103 -12.31 -15.60 -2.66
N THR A 104 -11.58 -15.24 -1.60
CA THR A 104 -11.00 -13.89 -1.51
C THR A 104 -9.90 -13.67 -2.55
N GLN A 105 -9.16 -14.72 -2.91
CA GLN A 105 -8.15 -14.63 -3.97
C GLN A 105 -8.79 -14.48 -5.36
N LYS A 106 -9.94 -15.11 -5.62
CA LYS A 106 -10.70 -14.90 -6.86
C LYS A 106 -11.26 -13.48 -6.95
N GLU A 107 -11.75 -12.93 -5.85
CA GLU A 107 -12.24 -11.54 -5.80
C GLU A 107 -11.12 -10.53 -6.08
N LEU A 108 -9.92 -10.79 -5.56
CA LEU A 108 -8.72 -9.98 -5.83
C LEU A 108 -8.30 -10.06 -7.31
N LEU A 109 -8.20 -11.27 -7.85
CA LEU A 109 -7.56 -11.52 -9.16
C LEU A 109 -8.52 -11.34 -10.34
N GLY A 110 -9.82 -11.46 -10.11
CA GLY A 110 -10.85 -11.42 -11.13
C GLY A 110 -10.61 -12.47 -12.23
N ASP A 111 -10.93 -12.10 -13.46
CA ASP A 111 -10.76 -12.98 -14.64
C ASP A 111 -9.33 -12.97 -15.21
N SER A 112 -8.43 -12.18 -14.62
CA SER A 112 -7.06 -11.99 -15.13
C SER A 112 -6.14 -13.16 -14.80
N VAL A 113 -6.44 -13.92 -13.74
CA VAL A 113 -5.61 -15.05 -13.27
C VAL A 113 -6.48 -16.22 -12.84
N GLU A 114 -6.18 -17.41 -13.35
CA GLU A 114 -6.85 -18.65 -12.94
C GLU A 114 -6.34 -19.12 -11.56
N VAL A 115 -7.24 -19.17 -10.58
CA VAL A 115 -6.96 -19.75 -9.25
C VAL A 115 -7.09 -21.27 -9.31
N THR A 116 -5.95 -21.96 -9.38
CA THR A 116 -5.89 -23.42 -9.43
C THR A 116 -6.15 -24.07 -8.06
N ASP A 117 -6.54 -25.36 -8.05
CA ASP A 117 -6.82 -26.12 -6.82
C ASP A 117 -5.63 -26.14 -5.84
N GLY A 118 -4.40 -26.14 -6.36
CA GLY A 118 -3.18 -26.11 -5.55
C GLY A 118 -3.00 -24.82 -4.75
N TYR A 119 -3.74 -23.76 -5.09
CA TYR A 119 -3.67 -22.48 -4.38
C TYR A 119 -4.49 -22.46 -3.09
N ARG A 120 -5.41 -23.42 -2.89
CA ARG A 120 -6.33 -23.47 -1.74
C ARG A 120 -5.64 -23.60 -0.39
N SER A 121 -4.42 -24.13 -0.34
CA SER A 121 -3.66 -24.28 0.91
C SER A 121 -2.73 -23.11 1.23
N TRP A 122 -2.62 -22.11 0.35
CA TRP A 122 -1.62 -21.04 0.49
C TRP A 122 -1.84 -20.12 1.70
N TRP A 123 -3.04 -20.07 2.27
CA TRP A 123 -3.26 -19.37 3.54
C TRP A 123 -2.34 -19.90 4.66
N SER A 124 -1.96 -21.19 4.63
CA SER A 124 -1.29 -21.84 5.76
C SER A 124 0.17 -21.41 5.96
N TYR A 125 0.82 -20.84 4.93
CA TYR A 125 2.20 -20.37 5.07
C TYR A 125 2.28 -18.92 5.56
N VAL A 126 1.16 -18.19 5.59
CA VAL A 126 1.12 -16.78 6.00
C VAL A 126 1.18 -16.71 7.52
N PRO A 127 2.32 -16.29 8.13
CA PRO A 127 2.50 -16.38 9.57
C PRO A 127 1.59 -15.39 10.32
N HIS A 128 1.20 -14.28 9.69
CA HIS A 128 0.41 -13.23 10.31
C HIS A 128 -0.96 -13.71 10.80
N PHE A 129 -1.61 -14.65 10.11
CA PHE A 129 -2.89 -15.21 10.54
C PHE A 129 -2.82 -15.96 11.88
N ILE A 130 -1.62 -16.37 12.31
CA ILE A 130 -1.41 -17.15 13.53
C ILE A 130 -0.72 -16.30 14.59
N GLY A 131 0.36 -15.61 14.20
CA GLY A 131 1.21 -14.86 15.13
C GLY A 131 0.65 -13.47 15.47
N SER A 132 -0.09 -12.85 14.55
CA SER A 132 -0.56 -11.47 14.69
C SER A 132 -1.95 -11.28 14.06
N PRO A 133 -3.02 -11.94 14.56
CA PRO A 133 -4.32 -11.82 13.92
C PRO A 133 -4.83 -10.37 13.86
N GLY A 134 -5.43 -9.98 12.74
CA GLY A 134 -5.93 -8.63 12.49
C GLY A 134 -4.85 -7.60 12.13
N TYR A 135 -3.63 -8.05 11.82
CA TYR A 135 -2.49 -7.15 11.54
C TYR A 135 -2.38 -6.74 10.07
N VAL A 136 -2.73 -7.62 9.13
CA VAL A 136 -2.39 -7.44 7.71
C VAL A 136 -3.02 -6.21 7.07
N TYR A 137 -4.17 -5.73 7.56
CA TYR A 137 -4.79 -4.50 7.04
C TYR A 137 -3.89 -3.27 7.21
N ALA A 138 -3.03 -3.26 8.23
CA ALA A 138 -2.20 -2.11 8.56
C ALA A 138 -1.17 -1.81 7.45
N TYR A 139 -0.79 -2.80 6.64
CA TYR A 139 0.01 -2.59 5.44
C TYR A 139 -0.74 -1.79 4.38
N ALA A 140 -1.95 -2.22 4.02
CA ALA A 140 -2.78 -1.51 3.03
C ALA A 140 -3.13 -0.11 3.52
N TYR A 141 -3.50 0.03 4.80
CA TYR A 141 -3.77 1.30 5.43
C TYR A 141 -2.54 2.23 5.36
N GLY A 142 -1.37 1.76 5.79
CA GLY A 142 -0.16 2.57 5.83
C GLY A 142 0.28 3.02 4.44
N GLN A 143 0.26 2.11 3.47
CA GLN A 143 0.59 2.42 2.08
C GLN A 143 -0.37 3.46 1.49
N LEU A 144 -1.69 3.25 1.62
CA LEU A 144 -2.67 4.18 1.07
C LEU A 144 -2.62 5.54 1.78
N LEU A 145 -2.38 5.58 3.09
CA LEU A 145 -2.19 6.83 3.82
C LEU A 145 -0.99 7.59 3.24
N ALA A 146 0.14 6.91 3.04
CA ALA A 146 1.34 7.52 2.49
C ALA A 146 1.14 8.06 1.07
N LEU A 147 0.54 7.26 0.18
CA LEU A 147 0.22 7.66 -1.18
C LEU A 147 -0.75 8.85 -1.21
N SER A 148 -1.78 8.84 -0.37
CA SER A 148 -2.77 9.92 -0.30
C SER A 148 -2.15 11.21 0.25
N VAL A 149 -1.26 11.13 1.24
CA VAL A 149 -0.48 12.28 1.73
C VAL A 149 0.49 12.80 0.65
N TYR A 150 1.10 11.91 -0.13
CA TYR A 150 1.93 12.28 -1.28
C TYR A 150 1.10 13.00 -2.35
N ARG A 151 -0.12 12.52 -2.64
CA ARG A 151 -1.02 13.19 -3.58
C ARG A 151 -1.33 14.63 -3.17
N LEU A 152 -1.58 14.86 -1.88
CA LEU A 152 -1.78 16.21 -1.37
C LEU A 152 -0.54 17.10 -1.56
N TYR A 153 0.68 16.52 -1.50
CA TYR A 153 1.90 17.25 -1.82
C TYR A 153 2.00 17.61 -3.30
N GLU A 154 1.58 16.74 -4.22
CA GLU A 154 1.50 17.09 -5.65
C GLU A 154 0.54 18.27 -5.90
N GLU A 155 -0.59 18.30 -5.19
CA GLU A 155 -1.64 19.30 -5.38
C GLU A 155 -1.34 20.64 -4.70
N GLN A 156 -0.79 20.60 -3.48
CA GLN A 156 -0.60 21.77 -2.63
C GLN A 156 0.85 22.27 -2.58
N GLY A 157 1.80 21.47 -3.07
CA GLY A 157 3.22 21.77 -3.05
C GLY A 157 3.77 21.95 -1.63
N GLU A 158 4.57 23.00 -1.42
CA GLU A 158 5.23 23.24 -0.13
C GLU A 158 4.26 23.52 1.04
N ALA A 159 2.99 23.82 0.76
CA ALA A 159 2.01 24.17 1.79
C ALA A 159 1.72 23.03 2.78
N ILE A 160 1.80 21.76 2.35
CA ILE A 160 1.57 20.60 3.24
C ILE A 160 2.79 20.26 4.11
N VAL A 161 3.99 20.69 3.72
CA VAL A 161 5.26 20.25 4.34
C VAL A 161 5.29 20.49 5.85
N PRO A 162 4.86 21.65 6.41
CA PRO A 162 4.82 21.84 7.85
C PRO A 162 3.93 20.82 8.58
N GLY A 163 2.73 20.56 8.05
CA GLY A 163 1.78 19.60 8.63
C GLY A 163 2.29 18.16 8.54
N TYR A 164 2.90 17.79 7.42
CA TYR A 164 3.54 16.49 7.23
C TYR A 164 4.69 16.28 8.23
N LEU A 165 5.57 17.27 8.39
CA LEU A 165 6.67 17.17 9.36
C LEU A 165 6.17 17.13 10.81
N GLU A 166 5.08 17.82 11.14
CA GLU A 166 4.43 17.71 12.45
C GLU A 166 3.86 16.31 12.66
N MET A 167 3.21 15.74 11.65
CA MET A 167 2.67 14.38 11.68
C MET A 167 3.78 13.37 11.97
N LEU A 168 4.92 13.43 11.27
CA LEU A 168 6.06 12.55 11.54
C LEU A 168 6.67 12.78 12.94
N SER A 169 6.76 14.05 13.37
CA SER A 169 7.32 14.39 14.67
C SER A 169 6.46 13.90 15.84
N ALA A 170 5.18 13.59 15.60
CA ALA A 170 4.28 13.07 16.61
C ALA A 170 4.56 11.60 16.96
N GLY A 171 5.28 10.83 16.13
CA GLY A 171 5.54 9.41 16.38
C GLY A 171 4.25 8.64 16.69
N GLY A 172 4.22 7.90 17.80
CA GLY A 172 3.04 7.22 18.34
C GLY A 172 2.26 8.01 19.40
N SER A 173 2.46 9.33 19.54
CA SER A 173 1.83 10.14 20.60
C SER A 173 0.37 10.53 20.34
N ARG A 174 -0.12 10.37 19.11
CA ARG A 174 -1.46 10.79 18.67
C ARG A 174 -2.21 9.64 18.00
N SER A 175 -3.54 9.69 18.02
CA SER A 175 -4.37 8.74 17.28
C SER A 175 -4.25 8.96 15.76
N PRO A 176 -4.56 7.96 14.92
CA PRO A 176 -4.53 8.14 13.46
C PRO A 176 -5.36 9.33 12.99
N GLU A 177 -6.54 9.56 13.56
CA GLU A 177 -7.43 10.69 13.20
C GLU A 177 -6.78 12.04 13.54
N GLN A 178 -6.10 12.12 14.68
CA GLN A 178 -5.36 13.32 15.08
C GLN A 178 -4.13 13.56 14.19
N LEU A 179 -3.52 12.51 13.64
CA LEU A 179 -2.43 12.61 12.67
C LEU A 179 -2.95 13.07 11.31
N GLY A 180 -4.06 12.52 10.81
CA GLY A 180 -4.71 12.96 9.57
C GLY A 180 -5.09 14.44 9.61
N ALA A 181 -5.62 14.92 10.75
CA ALA A 181 -5.98 16.33 10.91
C ALA A 181 -4.80 17.31 10.75
N LEU A 182 -3.56 16.88 11.03
CA LEU A 182 -2.36 17.70 10.86
C LEU A 182 -2.03 18.00 9.41
N VAL A 183 -2.44 17.12 8.50
CA VAL A 183 -2.32 17.30 7.05
C VAL A 183 -3.65 17.71 6.40
N GLY A 184 -4.62 18.11 7.21
CA GLY A 184 -5.92 18.60 6.75
C GLY A 184 -6.88 17.52 6.26
N VAL A 185 -6.71 16.28 6.75
CA VAL A 185 -7.45 15.10 6.27
C VAL A 185 -8.40 14.55 7.32
N ASP A 186 -9.58 14.15 6.88
CA ASP A 186 -10.49 13.28 7.62
C ASP A 186 -10.34 11.83 7.11
N LEU A 187 -9.83 10.93 7.96
CA LEU A 187 -9.62 9.54 7.59
C LEU A 187 -10.93 8.75 7.41
N SER A 188 -12.06 9.29 7.88
CA SER A 188 -13.38 8.68 7.67
C SER A 188 -14.00 9.05 6.32
N ASP A 189 -13.40 10.00 5.59
CA ASP A 189 -13.82 10.38 4.25
C ASP A 189 -13.19 9.42 3.21
N PRO A 190 -13.99 8.62 2.47
CA PRO A 190 -13.47 7.74 1.44
C PRO A 190 -12.68 8.46 0.35
N SER A 191 -13.04 9.72 0.04
CA SER A 191 -12.38 10.49 -1.03
C SER A 191 -10.90 10.74 -0.75
N PHE A 192 -10.50 10.76 0.53
CA PHE A 192 -9.09 10.83 0.88
C PHE A 192 -8.32 9.60 0.41
N TRP A 193 -8.89 8.41 0.59
CA TRP A 193 -8.26 7.15 0.20
C TRP A 193 -8.27 6.95 -1.32
N ASP A 194 -9.30 7.47 -2.00
CA ASP A 194 -9.38 7.50 -3.45
C ASP A 194 -8.19 8.24 -4.08
N ASN A 195 -7.66 9.29 -3.44
CA ASN A 195 -6.46 9.98 -3.91
C ASN A 195 -5.23 9.06 -4.05
N GLY A 196 -5.05 8.13 -3.10
CA GLY A 196 -3.97 7.15 -3.17
C GLY A 196 -4.19 6.13 -4.29
N LEU A 197 -5.44 5.74 -4.53
CA LEU A 197 -5.82 4.84 -5.63
C LEU A 197 -5.69 5.51 -7.01
N ASP A 198 -5.99 6.81 -7.11
CA ASP A 198 -5.82 7.59 -8.33
C ASP A 198 -4.36 7.65 -8.78
N LEU A 199 -3.41 7.71 -7.83
CA LEU A 199 -1.98 7.58 -8.14
C LEU A 199 -1.65 6.21 -8.73
N VAL A 200 -2.16 5.14 -8.12
CA VAL A 200 -1.98 3.76 -8.63
C VAL A 200 -2.55 3.65 -10.05
N GLN A 201 -3.75 4.17 -10.28
CA GLN A 201 -4.39 4.17 -11.59
C GLN A 201 -3.56 4.94 -12.62
N GLY A 202 -3.08 6.13 -12.28
CA GLY A 202 -2.22 6.92 -13.17
C GLY A 202 -0.92 6.19 -13.54
N GLN A 203 -0.33 5.45 -12.60
CA GLN A 203 0.85 4.63 -12.88
C GLN A 203 0.52 3.44 -13.81
N ILE A 204 -0.64 2.80 -13.65
CA ILE A 204 -1.11 1.74 -14.55
C ILE A 204 -1.32 2.28 -15.98
N GLU A 205 -2.00 3.42 -16.13
CA GLU A 205 -2.23 4.07 -17.42
C GLU A 205 -0.90 4.45 -18.10
N ALA A 206 0.05 4.98 -17.33
CA ALA A 206 1.39 5.28 -17.83
C ALA A 206 2.16 4.02 -18.25
N ALA A 207 2.00 2.90 -17.52
CA ALA A 207 2.62 1.62 -17.85
C ALA A 207 2.07 1.07 -19.17
N GLN A 208 0.74 1.12 -19.36
CA GLN A 208 0.08 0.72 -20.60
C GLN A 208 0.58 1.54 -21.80
N ALA A 209 0.66 2.87 -21.64
CA ALA A 209 1.18 3.75 -22.68
C ALA A 209 2.66 3.46 -23.03
N ALA A 210 3.50 3.16 -22.03
CA ALA A 210 4.88 2.77 -22.26
C ALA A 210 4.97 1.40 -22.97
N ALA A 211 4.14 0.43 -22.59
CA ALA A 211 4.08 -0.87 -23.24
C ALA A 211 3.70 -0.75 -24.72
N ASP A 212 2.71 0.07 -25.06
CA ASP A 212 2.32 0.33 -26.45
C ASP A 212 3.48 0.91 -27.27
N GLN A 213 4.25 1.84 -26.71
CA GLN A 213 5.43 2.41 -27.37
C GLN A 213 6.51 1.36 -27.61
N VAL A 214 6.76 0.50 -26.62
CA VAL A 214 7.71 -0.63 -26.76
C VAL A 214 7.26 -1.60 -27.85
N LEU A 215 5.96 -1.91 -27.92
CA LEU A 215 5.41 -2.80 -28.94
C LEU A 215 5.53 -2.20 -30.34
N ARG A 216 5.16 -0.92 -30.53
CA ARG A 216 5.30 -0.22 -31.82
C ARG A 216 6.74 -0.18 -32.31
N ALA A 217 7.69 0.13 -31.42
CA ALA A 217 9.12 0.12 -31.74
C ALA A 217 9.62 -1.26 -32.20
N ARG A 218 8.97 -2.35 -31.75
CA ARG A 218 9.29 -3.72 -32.18
C ARG A 218 8.60 -4.14 -33.47
N THR A 219 7.38 -3.65 -33.74
CA THR A 219 6.61 -4.02 -34.94
C THR A 219 6.89 -3.12 -36.14
N GLY A 220 7.51 -1.96 -35.94
CA GLY A 220 7.86 -1.02 -37.02
C GLY A 220 6.68 -0.17 -37.53
N ASP A 221 5.57 -0.13 -36.79
CA ASP A 221 4.46 0.80 -37.02
C ASP A 221 4.76 2.12 -36.29
N GLU A 222 5.32 3.10 -37.02
CA GLU A 222 5.44 4.50 -36.56
C GLU A 222 4.09 5.25 -36.64
#